data_AF-A0A954LSD5-F1
#
_entry.id   AF-A0A954LSD5-F1
#
_cell.length_a   1.000
_cell.length_b   1.000
_cell.length_c   1.000
_cell.angle_alpha   90.00
_cell.angle_beta   90.00
_cell.angle_gamma   90.00
#
_symmetry.space_group_name_H-M   'P 1'
#
loop_
_entity.id
_entity.type
_entity.pdbx_description
1 polymer ?
#
loop_
_entity_poly.entity_id
_entity_poly.type
_entity_poly.pdbx_seq_one_letter_code
_entity_poly.pdbx_strand_id
1 'polypeptide(L)'
;MLRCAIVVRIEKQTDPGSYRVESATAVTNGSSESAVYERYAAASREVEPALCCPVEYAAEYLAAIPQEIIDKDYGCGDPTPYVDAGETVLDLGSGAGKLCFMLSQKVGPQGRVIGVDCNTEMLSLARKHQPVVAGTVGYSNVDFRYGMIQDLQLDLARLDEQLDKVPIRTSADWIAARSTEDKLRREQPLIADDSIDCIVSNCVLNLVRQQDRRQLFGEMFRVLKRGGRAAISDIVSDETVPEHLQQDGRLWSGCLSGAFREDEFLEAFAAAGFHGMKIVNRQSEPWQTIEGIEFRSVTVVAYKGKQGPCLERNQALIYKGPFRKIEDDDGHAFVRGDRMAVCDKTFRLLQQPPYEGHFEPVEPREQIPVEQAAEFDCRRSKRRDPRETKGTDYRETVASDDACCGDDGSCC
;
A
#
# COMPACT_ATOMS: atom_id res chain seq x y z
N MET A 1 -37.30 -34.22 -21.74
CA MET A 1 -36.33 -35.22 -21.23
C MET A 1 -34.96 -34.56 -21.35
N LEU A 2 -34.11 -34.37 -20.34
CA LEU A 2 -33.96 -34.96 -19.00
C LEU A 2 -34.07 -33.88 -17.89
N ARG A 3 -34.53 -34.33 -16.72
CA ARG A 3 -34.47 -33.62 -15.43
C ARG A 3 -33.09 -33.80 -14.80
N CYS A 4 -32.56 -32.78 -14.13
CA CYS A 4 -31.53 -32.97 -13.11
C CYS A 4 -32.06 -32.39 -11.80
N ALA A 5 -32.34 -33.25 -10.83
CA ALA A 5 -32.71 -32.90 -9.47
C ALA A 5 -31.57 -33.41 -8.57
N ILE A 6 -30.97 -32.53 -7.78
CA ILE A 6 -29.99 -32.91 -6.75
C ILE A 6 -30.72 -32.86 -5.41
N VAL A 7 -30.81 -34.01 -4.75
CA VAL A 7 -31.31 -34.17 -3.38
C VAL A 7 -30.09 -34.11 -2.46
N VAL A 8 -29.98 -33.05 -1.64
CA VAL A 8 -28.99 -32.99 -0.56
C VAL A 8 -29.62 -33.61 0.68
N ARG A 9 -29.10 -34.76 1.14
CA ARG A 9 -29.40 -35.33 2.46
C ARG A 9 -28.50 -34.65 3.48
N ILE A 10 -29.10 -34.00 4.47
CA ILE A 10 -28.40 -33.46 5.64
C ILE A 10 -28.57 -34.46 6.79
N GLU A 11 -27.49 -35.13 7.19
CA GLU A 11 -27.44 -35.82 8.48
C GLU A 11 -26.92 -34.85 9.55
N LYS A 12 -27.66 -34.73 10.66
CA LYS A 12 -27.29 -33.90 11.81
C LYS A 12 -26.24 -34.61 12.66
N GLN A 13 -25.14 -33.94 12.95
CA GLN A 13 -24.36 -34.21 14.16
C GLN A 13 -23.96 -32.89 14.83
N THR A 14 -24.09 -32.89 16.16
CA THR A 14 -24.03 -31.74 17.05
C THR A 14 -22.63 -31.59 17.66
N ASP A 15 -21.92 -30.50 17.35
CA ASP A 15 -20.83 -29.99 18.20
C ASP A 15 -20.67 -28.47 17.99
N PRO A 16 -20.77 -27.61 19.03
CA PRO A 16 -20.60 -26.16 18.90
C PRO A 16 -19.13 -25.78 19.12
N GLY A 17 -18.35 -25.66 18.05
CA GLY A 17 -16.98 -25.14 18.17
C GLY A 17 -16.05 -25.29 16.96
N SER A 18 -16.41 -26.03 15.91
CA SER A 18 -15.60 -26.14 14.69
C SER A 18 -16.28 -25.45 13.51
N TYR A 19 -15.70 -24.36 13.02
CA TYR A 19 -16.04 -23.85 11.69
C TYR A 19 -15.51 -24.83 10.65
N ARG A 20 -16.40 -25.68 10.11
CA ARG A 20 -16.12 -26.40 8.86
C ARG A 20 -16.61 -25.52 7.72
N VAL A 21 -15.68 -24.87 7.02
CA VAL A 21 -15.93 -24.43 5.65
C VAL A 21 -15.85 -25.69 4.80
N GLU A 22 -16.99 -26.24 4.41
CA GLU A 22 -17.01 -27.25 3.35
C GLU A 22 -16.48 -26.59 2.08
N SER A 23 -15.50 -27.23 1.44
CA SER A 23 -14.85 -26.74 0.23
C SER A 23 -15.89 -26.32 -0.80
N ALA A 24 -16.01 -25.02 -1.05
CA ALA A 24 -16.78 -24.51 -2.17
C ALA A 24 -16.10 -24.99 -3.45
N THR A 25 -16.57 -26.09 -4.04
CA THR A 25 -16.19 -26.45 -5.40
C THR A 25 -16.75 -25.37 -6.33
N ALA A 26 -15.86 -24.53 -6.83
CA ALA A 26 -16.19 -23.45 -7.75
C ALA A 26 -16.90 -24.00 -8.99
N VAL A 27 -17.96 -23.30 -9.40
CA VAL A 27 -18.69 -23.56 -10.63
C VAL A 27 -17.73 -23.39 -11.82
N THR A 28 -17.56 -24.48 -12.58
CA THR A 28 -16.68 -24.56 -13.74
C THR A 28 -17.17 -23.70 -14.91
N ASN A 29 -16.55 -22.54 -15.08
CA ASN A 29 -16.22 -21.89 -16.36
C ASN A 29 -15.03 -20.96 -16.09
N GLY A 30 -13.82 -21.46 -16.37
CA GLY A 30 -12.55 -20.96 -15.83
C GLY A 30 -12.28 -19.48 -16.08
N SER A 31 -12.46 -18.66 -15.06
CA SER A 31 -11.95 -17.29 -15.00
C SER A 31 -10.51 -17.28 -14.48
N SER A 32 -9.72 -16.25 -14.81
CA SER A 32 -8.35 -16.08 -14.31
C SER A 32 -8.29 -16.09 -12.77
N GLU A 33 -9.29 -15.53 -12.08
CA GLU A 33 -9.39 -15.52 -10.61
C GLU A 33 -9.57 -16.93 -10.04
N SER A 34 -10.39 -17.78 -10.67
CA SER A 34 -10.59 -19.16 -10.21
C SER A 34 -9.30 -19.96 -10.34
N ALA A 35 -8.54 -19.76 -11.43
CA ALA A 35 -7.24 -20.40 -11.62
C ALA A 35 -6.20 -19.94 -10.59
N VAL A 36 -6.18 -18.64 -10.23
CA VAL A 36 -5.35 -18.12 -9.14
C VAL A 36 -5.75 -18.77 -7.83
N TYR A 37 -7.03 -18.76 -7.48
CA TYR A 37 -7.52 -19.32 -6.22
C TYR A 37 -7.13 -20.80 -6.07
N GLU A 38 -7.38 -21.61 -7.10
CA GLU A 38 -7.06 -23.04 -7.09
C GLU A 38 -5.56 -23.31 -6.98
N ARG A 39 -4.73 -22.57 -7.72
CA ARG A 39 -3.27 -22.73 -7.68
C ARG A 39 -2.71 -22.41 -6.29
N TYR A 40 -3.12 -21.30 -5.69
CA TYR A 40 -2.66 -20.93 -4.35
C TYR A 40 -3.27 -21.83 -3.27
N ALA A 41 -4.50 -22.32 -3.43
CA ALA A 41 -5.05 -23.35 -2.53
C ALA A 41 -4.20 -24.62 -2.56
N ALA A 42 -3.81 -25.09 -3.75
CA ALA A 42 -2.87 -26.21 -3.89
C ALA A 42 -1.50 -25.90 -3.25
N ALA A 43 -0.98 -24.69 -3.45
CA ALA A 43 0.29 -24.23 -2.87
C ALA A 43 0.27 -24.20 -1.32
N SER A 44 -0.92 -24.04 -0.72
CA SER A 44 -1.08 -24.12 0.73
C SER A 44 -0.85 -25.54 1.28
N ARG A 45 -0.98 -26.57 0.43
CA ARG A 45 -0.78 -27.98 0.76
C ARG A 45 0.63 -28.44 0.42
N GLU A 46 1.11 -28.10 -0.77
CA GLU A 46 2.41 -28.52 -1.31
C GLU A 46 3.19 -27.32 -1.87
N VAL A 47 4.52 -27.30 -1.72
CA VAL A 47 5.36 -26.20 -2.21
C VAL A 47 5.31 -26.14 -3.73
N GLU A 48 5.15 -24.93 -4.29
CA GLU A 48 5.09 -24.68 -5.73
C GLU A 48 6.31 -23.86 -6.20
N PRO A 49 7.41 -24.50 -6.68
CA PRO A 49 8.67 -23.83 -6.96
C PRO A 49 8.60 -22.76 -8.04
N ALA A 50 7.63 -22.88 -8.95
CA ALA A 50 7.45 -21.95 -10.06
C ALA A 50 6.90 -20.57 -9.63
N LEU A 51 6.48 -20.42 -8.38
CA LEU A 51 6.04 -19.15 -7.79
C LEU A 51 7.15 -18.48 -6.96
N CYS A 52 8.23 -19.21 -6.64
CA CYS A 52 9.28 -18.69 -5.78
C CYS A 52 10.24 -17.79 -6.57
N CYS A 53 10.23 -16.49 -6.26
CA CYS A 53 11.33 -15.61 -6.59
C CYS A 53 12.41 -15.72 -5.49
N PRO A 54 13.71 -15.75 -5.82
CA PRO A 54 14.75 -15.73 -4.80
C PRO A 54 14.75 -14.36 -4.11
N VAL A 55 14.33 -14.33 -2.84
CA VAL A 55 14.33 -13.15 -1.98
C VAL A 55 15.11 -13.47 -0.71
N GLU A 56 16.10 -12.62 -0.40
CA GLU A 56 16.81 -12.69 0.87
C GLU A 56 16.10 -11.81 1.90
N TYR A 57 15.57 -12.44 2.94
CA TYR A 57 14.98 -11.76 4.09
C TYR A 57 15.98 -11.71 5.25
N ALA A 58 15.83 -10.74 6.15
CA ALA A 58 16.61 -10.69 7.38
C ALA A 58 16.37 -11.96 8.23
N ALA A 59 17.44 -12.74 8.44
CA ALA A 59 17.38 -14.04 9.10
C ALA A 59 16.80 -13.99 10.52
N GLU A 60 16.91 -12.85 11.20
CA GLU A 60 16.38 -12.62 12.54
C GLU A 60 14.85 -12.81 12.61
N TYR A 61 14.10 -12.38 11.60
CA TYR A 61 12.64 -12.48 11.61
C TYR A 61 12.12 -13.86 11.18
N LEU A 62 12.97 -14.71 10.61
CA LEU A 62 12.60 -16.06 10.20
C LEU A 62 12.65 -17.05 11.37
N ALA A 63 13.46 -16.79 12.40
CA ALA A 63 13.70 -17.73 13.50
C ALA A 63 12.42 -18.08 14.29
N ALA A 64 11.47 -17.14 14.41
CA ALA A 64 10.23 -17.36 15.13
C ALA A 64 9.11 -18.00 14.26
N ILE A 65 9.36 -18.19 12.97
CA ILE A 65 8.37 -18.64 11.99
C ILE A 65 8.53 -20.14 11.74
N PRO A 66 7.45 -20.94 11.82
CA PRO A 66 7.51 -22.36 11.50
C PRO A 66 7.98 -22.62 10.06
N GLN A 67 8.80 -23.65 9.87
CA GLN A 67 9.36 -23.99 8.55
C GLN A 67 8.28 -24.20 7.48
N GLU A 68 7.13 -24.78 7.85
CA GLU A 68 5.98 -24.96 6.95
C GLU A 68 5.51 -23.64 6.31
N ILE A 69 5.59 -22.52 7.05
CA ILE A 69 5.24 -21.18 6.56
C ILE A 69 6.36 -20.60 5.70
N ILE A 70 7.62 -20.84 6.09
CA ILE A 70 8.79 -20.36 5.35
C ILE A 70 8.86 -20.99 3.95
N ASP A 71 8.59 -22.30 3.85
CA ASP A 71 8.63 -23.06 2.61
C ASP A 71 7.49 -22.69 1.64
N LYS A 72 6.41 -22.09 2.14
CA LYS A 72 5.22 -21.68 1.38
C LYS A 72 5.20 -20.15 1.16
N ASP A 73 6.37 -19.59 0.87
CA ASP A 73 6.54 -18.19 0.50
C ASP A 73 6.73 -18.02 -1.01
N TYR A 74 5.94 -17.10 -1.57
CA TYR A 74 5.86 -16.82 -2.99
C TYR A 74 6.11 -15.34 -3.31
N GLY A 75 6.71 -14.62 -2.37
CA GLY A 75 7.11 -13.23 -2.54
C GLY A 75 8.27 -13.01 -3.53
N CYS A 76 8.39 -11.78 -4.01
CA CYS A 76 9.43 -11.31 -4.96
C CYS A 76 10.28 -10.14 -4.46
N GLY A 77 10.05 -9.66 -3.24
CA GLY A 77 10.99 -8.76 -2.54
C GLY A 77 10.67 -8.65 -1.05
N ASP A 78 11.41 -7.78 -0.34
CA ASP A 78 11.26 -7.59 1.11
C ASP A 78 10.83 -6.13 1.42
N PRO A 79 9.53 -5.89 1.73
CA PRO A 79 9.05 -4.57 2.12
C PRO A 79 9.27 -4.26 3.62
N THR A 80 9.78 -5.20 4.43
CA THR A 80 9.96 -5.01 5.89
C THR A 80 10.87 -3.85 6.30
N PRO A 81 11.89 -3.42 5.52
CA PRO A 81 12.72 -2.26 5.88
C PRO A 81 11.95 -0.95 5.96
N TYR A 82 10.77 -0.87 5.34
CA TYR A 82 9.96 0.34 5.27
C TYR A 82 8.87 0.37 6.34
N VAL A 83 8.97 -0.46 7.37
CA VAL A 83 8.02 -0.53 8.50
C VAL A 83 8.74 -0.16 9.79
N ASP A 84 8.09 0.67 10.59
CA ASP A 84 8.63 1.18 11.85
C ASP A 84 7.97 0.53 13.07
N ALA A 85 8.66 0.60 14.21
CA ALA A 85 8.15 0.09 15.48
C ALA A 85 6.88 0.85 15.93
N GLY A 86 5.90 0.12 16.45
CA GLY A 86 4.63 0.67 16.94
C GLY A 86 3.57 0.93 15.88
N GLU A 87 3.87 0.71 14.60
CA GLU A 87 2.92 0.97 13.50
C GLU A 87 1.80 -0.06 13.42
N THR A 88 0.65 0.37 12.88
CA THR A 88 -0.40 -0.51 12.36
C THR A 88 -0.14 -0.76 10.88
N VAL A 89 0.19 -2.00 10.53
CA VAL A 89 0.59 -2.42 9.18
C VAL A 89 -0.49 -3.28 8.55
N LEU A 90 -0.78 -3.04 7.27
CA LEU A 90 -1.68 -3.86 6.46
C LEU A 90 -0.87 -4.61 5.39
N ASP A 91 -0.98 -5.92 5.38
CA ASP A 91 -0.40 -6.80 4.37
C ASP A 91 -1.49 -7.26 3.39
N LEU A 92 -1.37 -6.85 2.13
CA LEU A 92 -2.29 -7.21 1.06
C LEU A 92 -1.87 -8.54 0.43
N GLY A 93 -2.76 -9.53 0.42
CA GLY A 93 -2.46 -10.87 -0.07
C GLY A 93 -1.54 -11.64 0.87
N SER A 94 -1.89 -11.65 2.16
CA SER A 94 -1.03 -12.17 3.23
C SER A 94 -0.68 -13.66 3.12
N GLY A 95 -1.41 -14.43 2.31
CA GLY A 95 -1.18 -15.86 2.09
C GLY A 95 -1.15 -16.66 3.39
N ALA A 96 -0.12 -17.49 3.55
CA ALA A 96 0.11 -18.26 4.76
C ALA A 96 0.63 -17.41 5.96
N GLY A 97 0.85 -16.11 5.75
CA GLY A 97 1.14 -15.15 6.82
C GLY A 97 2.63 -14.94 7.12
N LYS A 98 3.56 -15.42 6.30
CA LYS A 98 5.01 -15.26 6.54
C LYS A 98 5.38 -13.79 6.75
N LEU A 99 5.02 -12.91 5.81
CA LEU A 99 5.32 -11.49 5.91
C LEU A 99 4.65 -10.87 7.14
N CYS A 100 3.38 -11.21 7.42
CA CYS A 100 2.70 -10.80 8.64
C CYS A 100 3.45 -11.17 9.93
N PHE A 101 4.01 -12.38 10.01
CA PHE A 101 4.77 -12.82 11.18
C PHE A 101 6.15 -12.16 11.30
N MET A 102 6.80 -11.85 10.18
CA MET A 102 8.00 -11.03 10.18
C MET A 102 7.70 -9.61 10.69
N LEU A 103 6.63 -9.02 10.16
CA LEU A 103 6.20 -7.67 10.54
C LEU A 103 5.77 -7.59 12.01
N SER A 104 5.16 -8.64 12.56
CA SER A 104 4.82 -8.73 14.00
C SER A 104 6.03 -8.49 14.90
N GLN A 105 7.18 -9.04 14.51
CA GLN A 105 8.45 -8.85 15.20
C GLN A 105 9.00 -7.43 14.97
N LYS A 106 8.93 -6.94 13.72
CA LYS A 106 9.40 -5.60 13.34
C LYS A 106 8.65 -4.47 14.07
N VAL A 107 7.33 -4.53 14.13
CA VAL A 107 6.51 -3.49 14.77
C VAL A 107 6.51 -3.58 16.29
N GLY A 108 6.91 -4.73 16.85
CA GLY A 108 6.95 -4.94 18.29
C GLY A 108 5.56 -5.07 18.95
N PRO A 109 5.50 -5.25 20.28
CA PRO A 109 4.26 -5.55 21.01
C PRO A 109 3.24 -4.41 21.03
N GLN A 110 3.67 -3.18 20.73
CA GLN A 110 2.78 -1.99 20.68
C GLN A 110 2.21 -1.75 19.28
N GLY A 111 2.82 -2.34 18.24
CA GLY A 111 2.32 -2.28 16.87
C GLY A 111 1.28 -3.36 16.60
N ARG A 112 0.69 -3.30 15.41
CA ARG A 112 -0.35 -4.23 14.97
C ARG A 112 -0.11 -4.61 13.51
N VAL A 113 -0.36 -5.86 13.16
CA VAL A 113 -0.30 -6.33 11.77
C VAL A 113 -1.65 -6.92 11.38
N ILE A 114 -2.17 -6.51 10.24
CA ILE A 114 -3.42 -7.04 9.67
C ILE A 114 -3.08 -7.66 8.33
N GLY A 115 -3.32 -8.95 8.16
CA GLY A 115 -3.18 -9.64 6.88
C GLY A 115 -4.55 -9.81 6.23
N VAL A 116 -4.70 -9.41 4.97
CA VAL A 116 -5.92 -9.64 4.18
C VAL A 116 -5.62 -10.63 3.08
N ASP A 117 -6.44 -11.67 2.95
CA ASP A 117 -6.36 -12.61 1.84
C ASP A 117 -7.76 -13.13 1.48
N CYS A 118 -7.95 -13.55 0.23
CA CYS A 118 -9.20 -14.15 -0.24
C CYS A 118 -9.15 -15.69 -0.25
N ASN A 119 -7.97 -16.30 -0.11
CA ASN A 119 -7.81 -17.74 -0.09
C ASN A 119 -8.00 -18.30 1.33
N THR A 120 -9.12 -19.00 1.54
CA THR A 120 -9.49 -19.52 2.86
C THR A 120 -8.57 -20.65 3.36
N GLU A 121 -7.94 -21.43 2.47
CA GLU A 121 -6.97 -22.46 2.85
C GLU A 121 -5.67 -21.83 3.36
N MET A 122 -5.19 -20.78 2.69
CA MET A 122 -4.03 -19.99 3.12
C MET A 122 -4.27 -19.31 4.48
N LEU A 123 -5.41 -18.64 4.65
CA LEU A 123 -5.78 -18.04 5.93
C LEU A 123 -5.90 -19.07 7.06
N SER A 124 -6.39 -20.27 6.75
CA SER A 124 -6.49 -21.35 7.73
C SER A 124 -5.10 -21.82 8.18
N LEU A 125 -4.15 -21.93 7.24
CA LEU A 125 -2.76 -22.24 7.54
C LEU A 125 -2.09 -21.13 8.39
N ALA A 126 -2.33 -19.87 8.04
CA ALA A 126 -1.82 -18.72 8.79
C ALA A 126 -2.33 -18.73 10.25
N ARG A 127 -3.66 -18.86 10.42
CA ARG A 127 -4.31 -18.91 11.75
C ARG A 127 -3.90 -20.11 12.59
N LYS A 128 -3.61 -21.26 11.96
CA LYS A 128 -3.07 -22.46 12.64
C LYS A 128 -1.72 -22.17 13.32
N HIS A 129 -0.84 -21.42 12.67
CA HIS A 129 0.51 -21.14 13.16
C HIS A 129 0.62 -19.85 13.99
N GLN A 130 -0.38 -18.97 13.91
CA GLN A 130 -0.42 -17.72 14.65
C GLN A 130 -0.17 -17.87 16.17
N PRO A 131 -0.76 -18.83 16.91
CA PRO A 131 -0.46 -19.01 18.33
C PRO A 131 0.98 -19.48 18.61
N VAL A 132 1.58 -20.24 17.69
CA VAL A 132 2.96 -20.73 17.81
C VAL A 132 3.95 -19.56 17.69
N VAL A 133 3.74 -18.70 16.70
CA VAL A 133 4.56 -17.50 16.52
C VAL A 133 4.38 -16.56 17.71
N ALA A 134 3.13 -16.33 18.16
CA ALA A 134 2.86 -15.48 19.32
C ALA A 134 3.53 -16.00 20.60
N GLY A 135 3.55 -17.31 20.81
CA GLY A 135 4.25 -17.94 21.94
C GLY A 135 5.76 -17.77 21.88
N THR A 136 6.36 -17.87 20.69
CA THR A 136 7.81 -17.70 20.48
C THR A 136 8.25 -16.24 20.63
N VAL A 137 7.46 -15.31 20.10
CA VAL A 137 7.75 -13.86 20.13
C VAL A 137 7.39 -13.22 21.48
N GLY A 138 6.44 -13.81 22.22
CA GLY A 138 6.03 -13.37 23.55
C GLY A 138 4.85 -12.39 23.58
N TYR A 139 4.21 -12.14 22.43
CA TYR A 139 3.01 -11.31 22.31
C TYR A 139 2.21 -11.68 21.05
N SER A 140 0.94 -11.26 21.01
CA SER A 140 0.04 -11.49 19.86
C SER A 140 -0.49 -10.16 19.35
N ASN A 141 -0.12 -9.80 18.13
CA ASN A 141 -0.53 -8.54 17.49
C ASN A 141 -0.86 -8.68 15.98
N VAL A 142 -0.95 -9.91 15.49
CA VAL A 142 -1.35 -10.23 14.11
C VAL A 142 -2.84 -10.52 14.05
N ASP A 143 -3.54 -10.09 13.00
CA ASP A 143 -4.96 -10.31 12.76
C ASP A 143 -5.20 -10.65 11.27
N PHE A 144 -5.65 -11.87 10.97
CA PHE A 144 -5.88 -12.34 9.60
C PHE A 144 -7.36 -12.22 9.20
N ARG A 145 -7.64 -11.51 8.12
CA ARG A 145 -8.99 -11.14 7.68
C ARG A 145 -9.31 -11.69 6.29
N TYR A 146 -10.55 -12.13 6.10
CA TYR A 146 -11.02 -12.67 4.83
C TYR A 146 -11.63 -11.56 3.97
N GLY A 147 -10.99 -11.26 2.84
CA GLY A 147 -11.40 -10.15 1.98
C GLY A 147 -10.68 -10.11 0.65
N MET A 148 -11.20 -9.30 -0.27
CA MET A 148 -10.54 -8.98 -1.54
C MET A 148 -9.67 -7.73 -1.35
N ILE A 149 -8.43 -7.74 -1.85
CA ILE A 149 -7.52 -6.60 -1.68
C ILE A 149 -7.99 -5.36 -2.46
N GLN A 150 -8.78 -5.53 -3.52
CA GLN A 150 -9.40 -4.44 -4.26
C GLN A 150 -10.67 -3.86 -3.59
N ASP A 151 -11.22 -4.52 -2.57
CA ASP A 151 -12.40 -4.05 -1.80
C ASP A 151 -12.15 -4.29 -0.30
N LEU A 152 -11.37 -3.39 0.31
CA LEU A 152 -11.08 -3.41 1.74
C LEU A 152 -12.23 -2.88 2.60
N GLN A 153 -13.41 -2.64 2.01
CA GLN A 153 -14.63 -2.33 2.75
C GLN A 153 -15.46 -3.59 2.99
N LEU A 154 -15.59 -4.49 2.03
CA LEU A 154 -16.44 -5.67 2.19
C LEU A 154 -15.72 -6.77 2.99
N ASP A 155 -16.21 -7.02 4.21
CA ASP A 155 -15.79 -8.17 5.02
C ASP A 155 -16.50 -9.44 4.54
N LEU A 156 -15.75 -10.32 3.85
CA LEU A 156 -16.32 -11.52 3.24
C LEU A 156 -16.78 -12.54 4.28
N ALA A 157 -16.13 -12.60 5.46
CA ALA A 157 -16.59 -13.47 6.53
C ALA A 157 -17.97 -13.03 7.06
N ARG A 158 -18.18 -11.71 7.20
CA ARG A 158 -19.51 -11.18 7.57
C ARG A 158 -20.54 -11.37 6.47
N LEU A 159 -20.14 -11.26 5.20
CA LEU A 159 -21.03 -11.53 4.08
C LEU A 159 -21.50 -12.99 4.11
N ASP A 160 -20.59 -13.95 4.30
CA ASP A 160 -20.92 -15.37 4.45
C ASP A 160 -21.93 -15.59 5.57
N GLU A 161 -21.73 -14.97 6.74
CA GLU A 161 -22.71 -15.05 7.84
C GLU A 161 -24.11 -14.52 7.49
N GLN A 162 -24.23 -13.56 6.56
CA GLN A 162 -25.52 -13.08 6.08
C GLN A 162 -26.13 -14.04 5.05
N LEU A 163 -25.31 -14.56 4.14
CA LEU A 163 -25.73 -15.49 3.10
C LEU A 163 -26.20 -16.83 3.68
N ASP A 164 -25.61 -17.27 4.79
CA ASP A 164 -26.07 -18.46 5.53
C ASP A 164 -27.48 -18.26 6.13
N LYS A 165 -27.80 -17.04 6.56
CA LYS A 165 -29.11 -16.69 7.13
C LYS A 165 -30.16 -16.51 6.04
N VAL A 166 -29.79 -15.92 4.91
CA VAL A 166 -30.68 -15.60 3.79
C VAL A 166 -30.05 -16.04 2.47
N PRO A 167 -30.20 -17.32 2.08
CA PRO A 167 -29.62 -17.83 0.84
C PRO A 167 -30.25 -17.19 -0.39
N ILE A 168 -29.41 -16.82 -1.37
CA ILE A 168 -29.85 -16.25 -2.65
C ILE A 168 -30.45 -17.35 -3.52
N ARG A 169 -31.76 -17.28 -3.82
CA ARG A 169 -32.45 -18.25 -4.70
C ARG A 169 -33.17 -17.60 -5.87
N THR A 170 -33.44 -16.31 -5.76
CA THR A 170 -34.16 -15.51 -6.75
C THR A 170 -33.39 -14.24 -7.06
N SER A 171 -33.74 -13.57 -8.17
CA SER A 171 -33.19 -12.26 -8.50
C SER A 171 -33.52 -11.19 -7.46
N ALA A 172 -34.65 -11.30 -6.76
CA ALA A 172 -35.01 -10.42 -5.65
C ALA A 172 -34.06 -10.61 -4.46
N ASP A 173 -33.71 -11.85 -4.12
CA ASP A 173 -32.75 -12.15 -3.05
C ASP A 173 -31.36 -11.59 -3.40
N TRP A 174 -30.96 -11.66 -4.67
CA TRP A 174 -29.69 -11.07 -5.12
C TRP A 174 -29.68 -9.54 -4.98
N ILE A 175 -30.78 -8.86 -5.31
CA ILE A 175 -30.92 -7.41 -5.08
C ILE A 175 -30.81 -7.08 -3.58
N ALA A 176 -31.44 -7.88 -2.72
CA ALA A 176 -31.35 -7.71 -1.27
C ALA A 176 -29.92 -7.97 -0.74
N ALA A 177 -29.22 -8.96 -1.30
CA ALA A 177 -27.83 -9.25 -0.97
C ALA A 177 -26.92 -8.07 -1.33
N ARG A 178 -27.10 -7.43 -2.50
CA ARG A 178 -26.36 -6.21 -2.85
C ARG A 178 -26.58 -5.07 -1.85
N SER A 179 -27.82 -4.85 -1.43
CA SER A 179 -28.10 -3.87 -0.37
C SER A 179 -27.43 -4.23 0.96
N THR A 180 -27.22 -5.53 1.22
CA THR A 180 -26.52 -6.02 2.41
C THR A 180 -25.03 -5.77 2.31
N GLU A 181 -24.41 -6.02 1.14
CA GLU A 181 -23.01 -5.66 0.90
C GLU A 181 -22.77 -4.16 1.10
N ASP A 182 -23.59 -3.30 0.49
CA ASP A 182 -23.46 -1.84 0.62
C ASP A 182 -23.63 -1.37 2.07
N LYS A 183 -24.48 -2.06 2.84
CA LYS A 183 -24.64 -1.83 4.28
C LYS A 183 -23.37 -2.25 5.04
N LEU A 184 -22.82 -3.44 4.77
CA LEU A 184 -21.60 -3.94 5.40
C LEU A 184 -20.41 -3.01 5.12
N ARG A 185 -20.20 -2.63 3.85
CA ARG A 185 -19.13 -1.69 3.45
C ARG A 185 -19.17 -0.37 4.23
N ARG A 186 -20.37 0.18 4.43
CA ARG A 186 -20.58 1.48 5.11
C ARG A 186 -20.49 1.38 6.63
N GLU A 187 -21.11 0.36 7.22
CA GLU A 187 -21.30 0.30 8.68
C GLU A 187 -20.22 -0.51 9.40
N GLN A 188 -19.63 -1.49 8.71
CA GLN A 188 -18.70 -2.47 9.28
C GLN A 188 -17.60 -2.81 8.26
N PRO A 189 -16.81 -1.82 7.81
CA PRO A 189 -15.80 -2.04 6.79
C PRO A 189 -14.74 -3.04 7.28
N LEU A 190 -14.27 -3.90 6.38
CA LEU A 190 -13.17 -4.84 6.66
C LEU A 190 -11.95 -4.10 7.19
N ILE A 191 -11.56 -2.99 6.57
CA ILE A 191 -10.54 -2.05 7.02
C ILE A 191 -11.12 -0.63 7.03
N ALA A 192 -11.01 0.04 8.17
CA ALA A 192 -11.51 1.40 8.34
C ALA A 192 -10.66 2.44 7.58
N ASP A 193 -11.28 3.56 7.21
CA ASP A 193 -10.61 4.73 6.66
C ASP A 193 -9.53 5.23 7.63
N ASP A 194 -8.41 5.75 7.09
CA ASP A 194 -7.35 6.39 7.88
C ASP A 194 -6.92 5.59 9.12
N SER A 195 -6.80 4.26 9.00
CA SER A 195 -6.51 3.36 10.13
C SER A 195 -5.13 2.70 10.07
N ILE A 196 -4.47 2.74 8.92
CA ILE A 196 -3.21 2.06 8.65
C ILE A 196 -2.05 3.06 8.54
N ASP A 197 -0.92 2.78 9.19
CA ASP A 197 0.30 3.59 9.10
C ASP A 197 1.12 3.20 7.86
N CYS A 198 1.30 1.89 7.64
CA CYS A 198 2.02 1.35 6.50
C CYS A 198 1.24 0.22 5.79
N ILE A 199 1.11 0.29 4.46
CA ILE A 199 0.65 -0.84 3.65
C ILE A 199 1.88 -1.52 3.06
N VAL A 200 1.91 -2.84 3.15
CA VAL A 200 2.86 -3.67 2.41
C VAL A 200 2.13 -4.63 1.48
N SER A 201 2.85 -5.10 0.47
CA SER A 201 2.40 -6.17 -0.40
C SER A 201 3.62 -6.80 -1.06
N ASN A 202 3.52 -8.10 -1.33
CA ASN A 202 4.57 -8.87 -1.97
C ASN A 202 4.00 -9.72 -3.11
N CYS A 203 4.11 -9.22 -4.34
CA CYS A 203 3.78 -9.94 -5.56
C CYS A 203 2.30 -10.34 -5.79
N VAL A 204 1.34 -9.59 -5.25
CA VAL A 204 -0.09 -9.91 -5.40
C VAL A 204 -0.91 -8.90 -6.21
N LEU A 205 -0.42 -7.67 -6.46
CA LEU A 205 -1.26 -6.68 -7.17
C LEU A 205 -1.48 -7.10 -8.63
N ASN A 206 -0.50 -7.79 -9.22
CA ASN A 206 -0.60 -8.32 -10.58
C ASN A 206 -1.71 -9.38 -10.76
N LEU A 207 -2.21 -9.97 -9.67
CA LEU A 207 -3.29 -10.95 -9.72
C LEU A 207 -4.67 -10.29 -9.79
N VAL A 208 -4.75 -8.98 -9.53
CA VAL A 208 -5.99 -8.20 -9.61
C VAL A 208 -6.33 -7.88 -11.06
N ARG A 209 -7.59 -8.11 -11.43
CA ARG A 209 -8.12 -7.80 -12.76
C ARG A 209 -7.90 -6.33 -13.10
N GLN A 210 -7.62 -6.05 -14.38
CA GLN A 210 -7.30 -4.70 -14.83
C GLN A 210 -8.40 -3.68 -14.50
N GLN A 211 -9.68 -4.05 -14.65
CA GLN A 211 -10.78 -3.15 -14.32
C GLN A 211 -10.86 -2.75 -12.84
N ASP A 212 -10.32 -3.58 -11.94
CA ASP A 212 -10.43 -3.39 -10.49
C ASP A 212 -9.19 -2.69 -9.90
N ARG A 213 -8.12 -2.50 -10.69
CA ARG A 213 -6.88 -1.83 -10.25
C ARG A 213 -7.13 -0.43 -9.72
N ARG A 214 -8.02 0.34 -10.37
CA ARG A 214 -8.36 1.67 -9.88
C ARG A 214 -8.99 1.62 -8.48
N GLN A 215 -9.81 0.62 -8.21
CA GLN A 215 -10.41 0.42 -6.89
C GLN A 215 -9.34 0.01 -5.88
N LEU A 216 -8.45 -0.91 -6.23
CA LEU A 216 -7.32 -1.35 -5.39
C LEU A 216 -6.47 -0.18 -4.88
N PHE A 217 -5.95 0.67 -5.79
CA PHE A 217 -5.14 1.82 -5.37
C PHE A 217 -5.97 2.87 -4.60
N GLY A 218 -7.25 3.02 -4.94
CA GLY A 218 -8.19 3.85 -4.17
C GLY A 218 -8.40 3.37 -2.74
N GLU A 219 -8.54 2.06 -2.54
CA GLU A 219 -8.67 1.43 -1.23
C GLU A 219 -7.38 1.55 -0.41
N MET A 220 -6.22 1.32 -1.03
CA MET A 220 -4.92 1.58 -0.39
C MET A 220 -4.82 3.01 0.11
N PHE A 221 -5.20 3.98 -0.72
CA PHE A 221 -5.21 5.38 -0.32
C PHE A 221 -6.24 5.69 0.76
N ARG A 222 -7.43 5.09 0.72
CA ARG A 222 -8.50 5.29 1.71
C ARG A 222 -8.07 4.85 3.10
N VAL A 223 -7.50 3.64 3.22
CA VAL A 223 -7.20 3.03 4.53
C VAL A 223 -5.94 3.60 5.19
N LEU A 224 -4.99 4.15 4.41
CA LEU A 224 -3.81 4.81 4.97
C LEU A 224 -4.19 6.06 5.75
N LYS A 225 -3.56 6.28 6.90
CA LYS A 225 -3.59 7.55 7.62
C LYS A 225 -2.91 8.64 6.78
N ARG A 226 -3.24 9.89 7.05
CA ARG A 226 -2.44 11.02 6.58
C ARG A 226 -1.05 10.97 7.21
N GLY A 227 -0.01 11.00 6.37
CA GLY A 227 1.38 10.73 6.74
C GLY A 227 1.80 9.27 6.56
N GLY A 228 0.84 8.35 6.35
CA GLY A 228 1.11 6.95 6.09
C GLY A 228 1.69 6.68 4.70
N ARG A 229 2.23 5.48 4.50
CA ARG A 229 2.92 5.08 3.27
C ARG A 229 2.57 3.68 2.81
N ALA A 230 2.60 3.45 1.50
CA ALA A 230 2.57 2.13 0.90
C ALA A 230 3.99 1.75 0.47
N ALA A 231 4.45 0.55 0.82
CA ALA A 231 5.71 -0.05 0.42
C ALA A 231 5.41 -1.38 -0.31
N ILE A 232 5.35 -1.32 -1.63
CA ILE A 232 4.87 -2.42 -2.46
C ILE A 232 6.02 -3.02 -3.26
N SER A 233 6.24 -4.32 -3.10
CA SER A 233 7.15 -5.09 -3.94
C SER A 233 6.34 -5.92 -4.93
N ASP A 234 6.59 -5.75 -6.23
CA ASP A 234 5.88 -6.48 -7.28
C ASP A 234 6.75 -6.69 -8.52
N ILE A 235 6.30 -7.58 -9.42
CA ILE A 235 6.91 -7.80 -10.73
C ILE A 235 6.36 -6.76 -11.71
N VAL A 236 7.24 -6.09 -12.45
CA VAL A 236 6.89 -5.18 -13.54
C VAL A 236 7.50 -5.65 -14.85
N SER A 237 6.88 -5.23 -15.95
CA SER A 237 7.41 -5.42 -17.31
C SER A 237 7.96 -4.11 -17.87
N ASP A 238 8.93 -4.23 -18.79
CA ASP A 238 9.44 -3.11 -19.57
C ASP A 238 8.52 -2.72 -20.74
N GLU A 239 7.77 -3.69 -21.27
CA GLU A 239 6.77 -3.50 -22.31
C GLU A 239 5.35 -3.86 -21.83
N THR A 240 4.33 -3.36 -22.52
CA THR A 240 2.93 -3.74 -22.25
C THR A 240 2.73 -5.21 -22.63
N VAL A 241 2.31 -6.04 -21.67
CA VAL A 241 2.04 -7.46 -21.91
C VAL A 241 0.89 -7.63 -22.92
N PRO A 242 1.08 -8.33 -24.06
CA PRO A 242 0.05 -8.51 -25.07
C PRO A 242 -1.10 -9.41 -24.62
N GLU A 243 -2.28 -9.23 -25.22
CA GLU A 243 -3.53 -9.88 -24.79
C GLU A 243 -3.46 -11.41 -24.78
N HIS A 244 -2.73 -12.04 -25.72
CA HIS A 244 -2.59 -13.50 -25.74
C HIS A 244 -1.82 -14.04 -24.54
N LEU A 245 -0.83 -13.30 -24.02
CA LEU A 245 -0.15 -13.64 -22.78
C LEU A 245 -1.03 -13.31 -21.57
N GLN A 246 -1.86 -12.27 -21.63
CA GLN A 246 -2.85 -11.94 -20.59
C GLN A 246 -3.89 -13.05 -20.38
N GLN A 247 -4.26 -13.73 -21.46
CA GLN A 247 -5.24 -14.83 -21.45
C GLN A 247 -4.64 -16.19 -21.02
N ASP A 248 -3.32 -16.29 -20.84
CA ASP A 248 -2.67 -17.50 -20.32
C ASP A 248 -2.82 -17.58 -18.79
N GLY A 249 -3.67 -18.50 -18.33
CA GLY A 249 -3.94 -18.70 -16.90
C GLY A 249 -2.71 -19.16 -16.08
N ARG A 250 -1.72 -19.81 -16.69
CA ARG A 250 -0.49 -20.24 -16.00
C ARG A 250 0.44 -19.06 -15.78
N LEU A 251 0.59 -18.20 -16.79
CA LEU A 251 1.38 -16.97 -16.68
C LEU A 251 0.69 -15.94 -15.76
N TRP A 252 -0.65 -15.88 -15.79
CA TRP A 252 -1.43 -15.04 -14.88
C TRP A 252 -1.23 -15.42 -13.43
N SER A 253 -1.38 -16.71 -13.11
CA SER A 253 -1.20 -17.19 -11.74
C SER A 253 0.26 -17.14 -11.25
N GLY A 254 1.22 -16.92 -12.16
CA GLY A 254 2.62 -16.62 -11.84
C GLY A 254 2.96 -15.13 -11.75
N CYS A 255 1.95 -14.24 -11.70
CA CYS A 255 2.11 -12.79 -11.59
C CYS A 255 2.78 -12.10 -12.79
N LEU A 256 2.94 -12.80 -13.92
CA LEU A 256 3.61 -12.28 -15.12
C LEU A 256 2.61 -11.61 -16.07
N SER A 257 1.52 -12.30 -16.41
CA SER A 257 0.54 -11.78 -17.37
C SER A 257 -0.17 -10.52 -16.92
N GLY A 258 -0.34 -10.36 -15.61
CA GLY A 258 -0.91 -9.18 -14.99
C GLY A 258 0.12 -8.14 -14.58
N ALA A 259 1.40 -8.27 -14.95
CA ALA A 259 2.40 -7.28 -14.59
C ALA A 259 2.03 -5.89 -15.13
N PHE A 260 2.25 -4.86 -14.31
CA PHE A 260 2.21 -3.48 -14.78
C PHE A 260 3.45 -3.19 -15.60
N ARG A 261 3.31 -2.34 -16.63
CA ARG A 261 4.48 -1.66 -17.18
C ARG A 261 5.07 -0.74 -16.11
N GLU A 262 6.39 -0.64 -16.04
CA GLU A 262 7.10 0.04 -14.94
C GLU A 262 6.61 1.48 -14.68
N ASP A 263 6.29 2.23 -15.74
CA ASP A 263 5.73 3.58 -15.66
C ASP A 263 4.26 3.61 -15.22
N GLU A 264 3.41 2.75 -15.80
CA GLU A 264 1.99 2.62 -15.45
C GLU A 264 1.80 2.25 -13.96
N PHE A 265 2.75 1.51 -13.38
CA PHE A 265 2.74 1.19 -11.96
C PHE A 265 2.83 2.45 -11.08
N LEU A 266 3.75 3.37 -11.39
CA LEU A 266 3.88 4.64 -10.69
C LEU A 266 2.69 5.58 -10.99
N GLU A 267 2.19 5.58 -12.22
CA GLU A 267 1.00 6.35 -12.59
C GLU A 267 -0.24 5.91 -11.81
N ALA A 268 -0.39 4.62 -11.50
CA ALA A 268 -1.50 4.13 -10.69
C ALA A 268 -1.51 4.71 -9.27
N PHE A 269 -0.34 4.82 -8.63
CA PHE A 269 -0.20 5.54 -7.35
C PHE A 269 -0.54 7.02 -7.49
N ALA A 270 0.00 7.69 -8.51
CA ALA A 270 -0.26 9.11 -8.76
C ALA A 270 -1.76 9.38 -8.96
N ALA A 271 -2.43 8.54 -9.75
CA ALA A 271 -3.87 8.64 -10.05
C ALA A 271 -4.76 8.42 -8.82
N ALA A 272 -4.31 7.62 -7.85
CA ALA A 272 -4.98 7.46 -6.56
C ALA A 272 -4.74 8.62 -5.58
N GLY A 273 -3.79 9.52 -5.89
CA GLY A 273 -3.49 10.72 -5.11
C GLY A 273 -2.28 10.61 -4.20
N PHE A 274 -1.48 9.55 -4.33
CA PHE A 274 -0.20 9.44 -3.63
C PHE A 274 0.79 10.52 -4.09
N HIS A 275 1.83 10.74 -3.29
CA HIS A 275 2.94 11.61 -3.60
C HIS A 275 4.26 11.02 -3.10
N GLY A 276 5.38 11.60 -3.54
CA GLY A 276 6.71 11.26 -3.05
C GLY A 276 7.11 9.84 -3.41
N MET A 277 6.60 9.33 -4.54
CA MET A 277 6.88 7.96 -4.96
C MET A 277 8.37 7.78 -5.27
N LYS A 278 8.94 6.68 -4.77
CA LYS A 278 10.33 6.30 -5.01
C LYS A 278 10.41 4.83 -5.39
N ILE A 279 11.14 4.52 -6.46
CA ILE A 279 11.66 3.18 -6.69
C ILE A 279 12.86 3.02 -5.75
N VAL A 280 12.68 2.24 -4.69
CA VAL A 280 13.68 2.05 -3.63
C VAL A 280 14.50 0.77 -3.83
N ASN A 281 13.96 -0.17 -4.61
CA ASN A 281 14.68 -1.34 -5.08
C ASN A 281 14.21 -1.66 -6.51
N ARG A 282 15.14 -2.08 -7.37
CA ARG A 282 14.87 -2.51 -8.74
C ARG A 282 15.94 -3.52 -9.14
N GLN A 283 15.53 -4.73 -9.48
CA GLN A 283 16.47 -5.74 -9.97
C GLN A 283 17.08 -5.28 -11.31
N SER A 284 18.41 -5.40 -11.42
CA SER A 284 19.15 -5.03 -12.63
C SER A 284 18.87 -6.03 -13.75
N GLU A 285 19.00 -7.32 -13.43
CA GLU A 285 18.72 -8.42 -14.34
C GLU A 285 17.24 -8.80 -14.29
N PRO A 286 16.63 -9.17 -15.43
CA PRO A 286 15.28 -9.70 -15.43
C PRO A 286 15.24 -11.05 -14.71
N TRP A 287 14.18 -11.26 -13.94
CA TRP A 287 13.87 -12.57 -13.36
C TRP A 287 13.46 -13.57 -14.45
N GLN A 288 12.68 -13.09 -15.42
CA GLN A 288 12.22 -13.89 -16.55
C GLN A 288 12.03 -13.01 -17.79
N THR A 289 12.26 -13.58 -18.97
CA THR A 289 11.97 -12.94 -20.27
C THR A 289 11.03 -13.82 -21.08
N ILE A 290 9.92 -13.26 -21.58
CA ILE A 290 8.94 -13.98 -22.41
C ILE A 290 8.70 -13.18 -23.68
N GLU A 291 8.92 -13.80 -24.85
CA GLU A 291 8.74 -13.13 -26.15
C GLU A 291 9.51 -11.81 -26.30
N GLY A 292 10.59 -11.62 -25.53
CA GLY A 292 11.41 -10.40 -25.51
C GLY A 292 11.04 -9.42 -24.39
N ILE A 293 9.89 -9.61 -23.72
CA ILE A 293 9.44 -8.78 -22.60
C ILE A 293 10.21 -9.17 -21.33
N GLU A 294 10.87 -8.20 -20.70
CA GLU A 294 11.66 -8.39 -19.48
C GLU A 294 10.81 -8.14 -18.24
N PHE A 295 10.71 -9.16 -17.38
CA PHE A 295 10.03 -9.09 -16.10
C PHE A 295 11.05 -8.99 -14.97
N ARG A 296 10.89 -7.99 -14.10
CA ARG A 296 11.82 -7.72 -12.99
C ARG A 296 11.06 -7.33 -11.73
N SER A 297 11.65 -7.60 -10.57
CA SER A 297 11.09 -7.12 -9.30
C SER A 297 11.45 -5.65 -9.05
N VAL A 298 10.47 -4.87 -8.63
CA VAL A 298 10.63 -3.50 -8.14
C VAL A 298 9.93 -3.34 -6.80
N THR A 299 10.51 -2.49 -5.96
CA THR A 299 9.86 -2.01 -4.73
C THR A 299 9.63 -0.51 -4.83
N VAL A 300 8.37 -0.10 -4.67
CA VAL A 300 7.94 1.30 -4.69
C VAL A 300 7.46 1.70 -3.31
N VAL A 301 7.91 2.86 -2.83
CA VAL A 301 7.34 3.52 -1.65
C VAL A 301 6.59 4.76 -2.08
N ALA A 302 5.36 4.94 -1.61
CA ALA A 302 4.48 6.06 -1.95
C ALA A 302 3.74 6.58 -0.71
N TYR A 303 3.49 7.88 -0.61
CA TYR A 303 2.97 8.52 0.61
C TYR A 303 1.57 9.11 0.41
N LYS A 304 0.76 9.10 1.48
CA LYS A 304 -0.49 9.83 1.60
C LYS A 304 -0.27 11.04 2.51
N GLY A 305 -0.70 12.24 2.11
CA GLY A 305 -0.64 13.40 3.01
C GLY A 305 -1.02 14.76 2.42
N LYS A 306 -1.01 14.87 1.09
CA LYS A 306 -1.25 16.13 0.35
C LYS A 306 -2.71 16.60 0.29
N GLN A 307 -3.63 16.01 1.05
CA GLN A 307 -5.05 16.41 1.08
C GLN A 307 -5.27 17.67 1.95
N GLY A 308 -6.40 18.35 1.79
CA GLY A 308 -6.78 19.52 2.60
C GLY A 308 -6.51 20.87 1.94
N PRO A 309 -6.87 21.98 2.63
CA PRO A 309 -6.92 23.31 2.03
C PRO A 309 -5.53 23.89 1.76
N CYS A 310 -5.44 24.71 0.72
CA CYS A 310 -4.25 25.50 0.41
C CYS A 310 -4.42 26.90 0.99
N LEU A 311 -3.71 27.18 2.08
CA LEU A 311 -3.80 28.45 2.81
C LEU A 311 -2.55 29.30 2.62
N GLU A 312 -2.73 30.60 2.42
CA GLU A 312 -1.68 31.59 2.27
C GLU A 312 -1.23 32.09 3.65
N ARG A 313 0.01 31.75 4.02
CA ARG A 313 0.65 32.15 5.28
C ARG A 313 1.95 32.90 5.07
N ASN A 314 2.18 33.43 3.86
CA ASN A 314 3.41 34.10 3.44
C ASN A 314 4.68 33.25 3.56
N GLN A 315 4.52 31.93 3.53
CA GLN A 315 5.61 30.98 3.60
C GLN A 315 6.28 30.79 2.24
N ALA A 316 7.54 30.38 2.26
CA ALA A 316 8.28 30.01 1.07
C ALA A 316 9.24 28.84 1.32
N LEU A 317 9.54 28.11 0.25
CA LEU A 317 10.58 27.08 0.24
C LEU A 317 11.67 27.47 -0.77
N ILE A 318 12.93 27.21 -0.42
CA ILE A 318 14.06 27.32 -1.34
C ILE A 318 14.53 25.92 -1.68
N TYR A 319 14.42 25.51 -2.94
CA TYR A 319 14.98 24.23 -3.37
C TYR A 319 16.51 24.30 -3.42
N LYS A 320 17.18 23.36 -2.74
CA LYS A 320 18.64 23.33 -2.59
C LYS A 320 19.37 22.81 -3.84
N GLY A 321 18.73 21.94 -4.63
CA GLY A 321 19.34 21.28 -5.78
C GLY A 321 19.36 19.75 -5.65
N PRO A 322 20.09 19.03 -6.53
CA PRO A 322 21.10 19.55 -7.46
C PRO A 322 20.55 20.08 -8.78
N PHE A 323 19.32 19.74 -9.18
CA PHE A 323 18.78 20.13 -10.49
C PHE A 323 18.52 21.63 -10.60
N ARG A 324 18.50 22.18 -11.81
CA ARG A 324 18.20 23.61 -12.03
C ARG A 324 16.77 23.96 -11.58
N LYS A 325 15.83 23.05 -11.87
CA LYS A 325 14.41 23.17 -11.59
C LYS A 325 13.86 21.76 -11.40
N ILE A 326 12.96 21.60 -10.43
CA ILE A 326 12.15 20.39 -10.26
C ILE A 326 10.66 20.74 -10.28
N GLU A 327 9.83 19.72 -10.43
CA GLU A 327 8.38 19.79 -10.31
C GLU A 327 7.94 18.69 -9.33
N ASP A 328 7.01 18.99 -8.42
CA ASP A 328 6.44 18.00 -7.50
C ASP A 328 5.20 17.29 -8.07
N ASP A 329 4.65 16.34 -7.33
CA ASP A 329 3.49 15.53 -7.74
C ASP A 329 2.17 16.34 -7.88
N ASP A 330 2.17 17.63 -7.53
CA ASP A 330 1.04 18.55 -7.67
C ASP A 330 1.28 19.61 -8.76
N GLY A 331 2.41 19.53 -9.48
CA GLY A 331 2.78 20.47 -10.55
C GLY A 331 3.41 21.77 -10.04
N HIS A 332 3.84 21.85 -8.78
CA HIS A 332 4.58 23.00 -8.28
C HIS A 332 6.02 22.95 -8.77
N ALA A 333 6.42 24.00 -9.48
CA ALA A 333 7.76 24.17 -10.01
C ALA A 333 8.66 24.88 -9.00
N PHE A 334 9.80 24.27 -8.67
CA PHE A 334 10.81 24.86 -7.78
C PHE A 334 12.12 25.11 -8.52
N VAL A 335 12.53 26.37 -8.60
CA VAL A 335 13.82 26.78 -9.19
C VAL A 335 14.87 26.81 -8.09
N ARG A 336 16.04 26.19 -8.33
CA ARG A 336 17.11 26.10 -7.35
C ARG A 336 17.57 27.48 -6.87
N GLY A 337 17.57 27.69 -5.55
CA GLY A 337 17.98 28.94 -4.91
C GLY A 337 16.92 30.05 -4.86
N ASP A 338 15.81 29.92 -5.59
CA ASP A 338 14.72 30.89 -5.54
C ASP A 338 13.79 30.63 -4.35
N ARG A 339 13.26 31.70 -3.76
CA ARG A 339 12.20 31.64 -2.74
C ARG A 339 10.88 31.39 -3.44
N MET A 340 10.37 30.17 -3.39
CA MET A 340 9.11 29.80 -4.04
C MET A 340 7.97 29.92 -3.04
N ALA A 341 6.91 30.64 -3.43
CA ALA A 341 5.70 30.74 -2.62
C ALA A 341 4.99 29.40 -2.60
N VAL A 342 4.60 28.94 -1.41
CA VAL A 342 3.84 27.71 -1.22
C VAL A 342 2.73 27.94 -0.20
N CYS A 343 1.67 27.13 -0.28
CA CYS A 343 0.67 27.07 0.77
C CYS A 343 1.20 26.37 2.02
N ASP A 344 0.54 26.59 3.15
CA ASP A 344 0.90 26.00 4.46
C ASP A 344 1.01 24.47 4.44
N LYS A 345 0.12 23.81 3.69
CA LYS A 345 0.13 22.35 3.50
C LYS A 345 1.43 21.89 2.82
N THR A 346 1.74 22.46 1.65
CA THR A 346 2.95 22.11 0.89
C THR A 346 4.21 22.49 1.66
N PHE A 347 4.19 23.62 2.36
CA PHE A 347 5.29 24.05 3.22
C PHE A 347 5.65 22.98 4.27
N ARG A 348 4.66 22.43 4.98
CA ARG A 348 4.89 21.36 5.95
C ARG A 348 5.26 20.03 5.29
N LEU A 349 4.59 19.68 4.20
CA LEU A 349 4.77 18.41 3.51
C LEU A 349 6.20 18.21 3.00
N LEU A 350 6.76 19.24 2.34
CA LEU A 350 8.08 19.16 1.73
C LEU A 350 9.25 19.26 2.73
N GLN A 351 8.94 19.40 4.03
CA GLN A 351 9.91 19.32 5.13
C GLN A 351 9.98 17.94 5.76
N GLN A 352 9.07 17.02 5.40
CA GLN A 352 8.99 15.68 5.97
C GLN A 352 9.54 14.65 4.97
N PRO A 353 9.89 13.43 5.42
CA PRO A 353 10.12 12.31 4.51
C PRO A 353 8.95 12.17 3.52
N PRO A 354 9.23 11.94 2.23
CA PRO A 354 10.52 11.59 1.64
C PRO A 354 11.34 12.77 1.10
N TYR A 355 10.92 14.02 1.37
CA TYR A 355 11.50 15.24 0.81
C TYR A 355 12.51 15.95 1.73
N GLU A 356 12.64 15.46 2.97
CA GLU A 356 13.53 16.00 3.98
C GLU A 356 14.94 16.29 3.41
N GLY A 357 15.47 17.47 3.73
CA GLY A 357 16.79 17.92 3.30
C GLY A 357 16.86 18.53 1.89
N HIS A 358 15.82 18.41 1.05
CA HIS A 358 15.84 19.01 -0.30
C HIS A 358 15.48 20.50 -0.34
N PHE A 359 14.77 21.00 0.68
CA PHE A 359 14.29 22.37 0.75
C PHE A 359 14.79 23.09 2.01
N GLU A 360 14.99 24.40 1.89
CA GLU A 360 15.20 25.30 3.03
C GLU A 360 13.89 26.06 3.30
N PRO A 361 13.28 25.90 4.50
CA PRO A 361 12.07 26.63 4.85
C PRO A 361 12.35 28.09 5.13
N VAL A 362 11.44 28.96 4.66
CA VAL A 362 11.44 30.39 4.96
C VAL A 362 10.09 30.74 5.56
N GLU A 363 10.06 30.88 6.88
CA GLU A 363 8.92 31.40 7.63
C GLU A 363 8.81 32.92 7.47
N PRO A 364 7.60 33.49 7.51
CA PRO A 364 7.43 34.93 7.62
C PRO A 364 7.86 35.43 9.01
N ARG A 365 8.23 36.71 9.08
CA ARG A 365 8.54 37.39 10.36
C ARG A 365 7.34 37.43 11.29
N GLU A 366 6.17 37.72 10.74
CA GLU A 366 4.90 37.72 11.44
C GLU A 366 4.07 36.54 10.96
N GLN A 367 3.71 35.64 11.88
CA GLN A 367 2.93 34.46 11.53
C GLN A 367 1.45 34.83 11.35
N ILE A 368 0.87 34.36 10.25
CA ILE A 368 -0.57 34.45 10.01
C ILE A 368 -1.24 33.23 10.66
N PRO A 369 -2.18 33.40 11.61
CA PRO A 369 -2.95 32.28 12.15
C PRO A 369 -3.78 31.58 11.07
N VAL A 370 -3.96 30.26 11.19
CA VAL A 370 -4.64 29.42 10.18
C VAL A 370 -6.07 29.92 9.91
N GLU A 371 -6.74 30.41 10.94
CA GLU A 371 -8.12 30.89 10.91
C GLU A 371 -8.28 32.22 10.17
N GLN A 372 -7.17 32.95 9.98
CA GLN A 372 -7.10 34.25 9.30
C GLN A 372 -6.47 34.13 7.91
N ALA A 373 -5.96 32.95 7.56
CA ALA A 373 -5.27 32.72 6.29
C ALA A 373 -6.27 32.68 5.12
N ALA A 374 -5.97 33.44 4.08
CA ALA A 374 -6.72 33.41 2.83
C ALA A 374 -6.40 32.15 2.01
N GLU A 375 -7.18 31.89 0.96
CA GLU A 375 -6.90 30.81 0.01
C GLU A 375 -5.64 31.12 -0.82
N PHE A 376 -4.80 30.11 -1.01
CA PHE A 376 -3.61 30.16 -1.84
C PHE A 376 -3.85 29.48 -3.20
N ASP A 377 -3.52 30.17 -4.30
CA ASP A 377 -3.64 29.62 -5.66
C ASP A 377 -2.47 28.68 -6.00
N CYS A 378 -2.57 27.42 -5.56
CA CYS A 378 -1.56 26.38 -5.82
C CYS A 378 -1.36 26.03 -7.30
N ARG A 379 -2.27 26.44 -8.19
CA ARG A 379 -2.17 26.11 -9.64
C ARG A 379 -1.05 26.87 -10.34
N ARG A 380 -0.45 27.86 -9.69
CA ARG A 380 0.58 28.72 -10.26
C ARG A 380 1.81 28.75 -9.37
N SER A 381 2.95 28.39 -9.95
CA SER A 381 4.24 28.55 -9.27
C SER A 381 4.71 29.99 -9.38
N LYS A 382 4.88 30.66 -8.23
CA LYS A 382 5.30 32.05 -8.14
C LYS A 382 6.50 32.17 -7.21
N ARG A 383 7.46 33.03 -7.56
CA ARG A 383 8.49 33.48 -6.62
C ARG A 383 7.87 34.35 -5.52
N ARG A 384 8.19 34.05 -4.26
CA ARG A 384 7.84 34.88 -3.10
C ARG A 384 8.77 36.09 -3.07
N ASP A 385 8.20 37.29 -3.11
CA ASP A 385 8.99 38.50 -2.88
C ASP A 385 9.43 38.53 -1.40
N PRO A 386 10.72 38.81 -1.08
CA PRO A 386 11.18 38.90 0.30
C PRO A 386 10.37 39.84 1.19
N ARG A 387 9.71 40.86 0.63
CA ARG A 387 8.82 41.78 1.37
C ARG A 387 7.57 41.08 1.90
N GLU A 388 7.06 40.06 1.19
CA GLU A 388 5.91 39.27 1.65
C GLU A 388 6.27 38.49 2.93
N THR A 389 7.50 37.98 3.04
CA THR A 389 7.98 37.28 4.25
C THR A 389 8.42 38.24 5.37
N LYS A 390 8.88 39.46 5.05
CA LYS A 390 9.44 40.40 6.03
C LYS A 390 8.44 41.42 6.56
N GLY A 391 7.33 41.64 5.86
CA GLY A 391 6.46 42.81 6.00
C GLY A 391 6.83 43.89 4.97
N THR A 392 5.84 44.54 4.38
CA THR A 392 6.00 45.52 3.29
C THR A 392 6.86 46.73 3.68
N ASP A 393 6.83 47.10 4.96
CA ASP A 393 7.50 48.28 5.50
C ASP A 393 8.78 47.96 6.27
N TYR A 394 9.25 46.71 6.23
CA TYR A 394 10.46 46.30 6.94
C TYR A 394 11.71 46.95 6.33
N ARG A 395 12.39 47.81 7.11
CA ARG A 395 13.61 48.55 6.73
C ARG A 395 14.71 48.54 7.80
N GLU A 396 14.68 47.56 8.70
CA GLU A 396 15.66 47.45 9.79
C GLU A 396 17.07 47.17 9.24
N THR A 397 18.07 47.88 9.77
CA THR A 397 19.49 47.62 9.52
C THR A 397 20.12 47.11 10.81
N VAL A 398 20.56 45.86 10.81
CA VAL A 398 21.27 45.23 11.92
C VAL A 398 22.67 44.92 11.41
N ALA A 399 23.69 45.51 12.03
CA ALA A 399 25.08 45.17 11.74
C ALA A 399 25.41 43.82 12.38
N SER A 400 26.28 43.02 11.78
CA SER A 400 26.86 41.89 12.50
C SER A 400 27.77 42.46 13.58
N ASP A 401 27.42 42.26 14.85
CA ASP A 401 28.32 42.51 15.98
C ASP A 401 29.43 41.46 15.92
N ASP A 402 30.40 41.69 15.05
CA ASP A 402 31.80 41.28 15.17
C ASP A 402 32.57 41.82 13.97
N ALA A 403 33.63 42.57 14.26
CA ALA A 403 34.71 42.78 13.33
C ALA A 403 35.29 41.39 13.00
N CYS A 404 34.90 40.80 11.86
CA CYS A 404 35.53 39.59 11.32
C CYS A 404 37.03 39.78 10.97
N CYS A 405 37.60 40.95 11.27
CA CYS A 405 39.00 41.27 11.16
C CYS A 405 39.48 41.75 12.53
N GLY A 406 40.37 41.00 13.17
CA GLY A 406 41.24 41.58 14.19
C GLY A 406 42.15 42.65 13.57
N ASP A 407 42.61 43.61 14.35
CA ASP A 407 43.56 44.67 13.93
C ASP A 407 44.90 44.12 13.39
N ASP A 408 45.14 42.81 13.52
CA ASP A 408 46.32 42.06 13.06
C ASP A 408 46.14 41.40 11.69
N GLY A 409 44.99 41.56 11.02
CA GLY A 409 44.83 41.16 9.62
C GLY A 409 44.77 39.65 9.38
N SER A 410 44.59 38.82 10.41
CA SER A 410 44.24 37.41 10.21
C SER A 410 42.73 37.28 10.05
N CYS A 411 42.28 37.03 8.81
CA CYS A 411 40.92 36.56 8.55
C CYS A 411 40.78 35.09 9.02
N CYS A 412 39.66 34.78 9.68
CA CYS A 412 39.27 33.41 10.03
C CYS A 412 39.05 32.51 8.81
#